data_AF-A0A6P8FCN5-F1
#
_entry.id   AF-A0A6P8FCN5-F1
#
_cell.length_a   1.000
_cell.length_b   1.000
_cell.length_c   1.000
_cell.angle_alpha   90.00
_cell.angle_beta   90.00
_cell.angle_gamma   90.00
#
_symmetry.space_group_name_H-M   'P 1'
#
loop_
_entity.id
_entity.type
_entity.pdbx_description
1 polymer ?
#
loop_
_entity_poly.entity_id
_entity_poly.type
_entity_poly.pdbx_seq_one_letter_code
_entity_poly.pdbx_strand_id
1 'polypeptide(L)'
;MVPLHVLGCRPAHDLPDPVPPLVPLSASHGRQTGVGGCVRRLDQSSLMLFGERPYWWVQETSFYGNSTIPQIKQFPMTCETSPGSPSGHAMGAAGVYYALITSVLNTSLQHCGSPAQRWCIKTLLWTVFWVIQVCVCLSRVFIGAHFPHQVIVGVVVGVAVAEGLNRAPWIHLVSFRGYTHLTLFLLASALGLYVLLNAVAVDLLWSLAKAQRWCIKAAWVRLETTPFASLLRNTGVLFGLGTALHLPMWDKAVRERVGCGGKSGAPFRLACASAAILLLHVLDTFGPPVHNYPLFYLLSFCKSATVPLTTVGIVPYCVARATNAVTWRGFCL
;
A
#
# COMPACT_ATOMS: atom_id res chain seq x y z
N MET A 1 13.32 -34.59 49.25
CA MET A 1 12.28 -34.70 50.29
C MET A 1 11.34 -33.51 50.14
N VAL A 2 10.13 -33.78 49.62
CA VAL A 2 8.76 -33.21 49.88
C VAL A 2 8.66 -31.88 50.66
N PRO A 3 7.72 -30.93 50.37
CA PRO A 3 6.39 -31.16 49.75
C PRO A 3 5.89 -30.24 48.62
N LEU A 4 4.96 -30.82 47.86
CA LEU A 4 3.85 -30.17 47.14
C LEU A 4 2.92 -29.43 48.11
N HIS A 5 2.40 -28.28 47.68
CA HIS A 5 1.13 -27.76 48.17
C HIS A 5 0.22 -27.36 47.00
N VAL A 6 -0.94 -28.02 46.96
CA VAL A 6 -2.13 -27.71 46.16
C VAL A 6 -2.97 -26.69 46.93
N LEU A 7 -3.67 -25.80 46.20
CA LEU A 7 -4.89 -25.00 46.50
C LEU A 7 -4.70 -23.59 45.91
N GLY A 8 -5.59 -22.98 45.12
CA GLY A 8 -6.95 -23.31 44.71
C GLY A 8 -7.45 -22.24 43.72
N CYS A 9 -8.46 -22.59 42.94
CA CYS A 9 -9.10 -21.72 41.95
C CYS A 9 -9.78 -20.49 42.60
N ARG A 10 -9.68 -19.32 41.95
CA ARG A 10 -10.59 -18.19 42.12
C ARG A 10 -11.23 -17.82 40.77
N PRO A 11 -12.48 -17.34 40.75
CA PRO A 11 -13.28 -17.21 39.54
C PRO A 11 -12.94 -15.93 38.77
N ALA A 12 -13.05 -16.03 37.44
CA ALA A 12 -12.97 -14.91 36.51
C ALA A 12 -14.27 -14.09 36.55
N HIS A 13 -14.16 -12.79 36.74
CA HIS A 13 -15.22 -11.84 36.44
C HIS A 13 -14.69 -10.81 35.41
N ASP A 14 -15.57 -10.54 34.45
CA ASP A 14 -15.60 -9.43 33.49
C ASP A 14 -14.69 -9.49 32.25
N LEU A 15 -15.04 -10.40 31.34
CA LEU A 15 -14.80 -10.27 29.89
C LEU A 15 -16.13 -9.86 29.22
N PRO A 16 -16.15 -8.85 28.32
CA PRO A 16 -17.36 -8.49 27.59
C PRO A 16 -17.76 -9.64 26.64
N ASP A 17 -19.06 -9.87 26.53
CA ASP A 17 -19.66 -10.99 25.81
C ASP A 17 -19.15 -11.14 24.36
N PRO A 18 -18.95 -12.38 23.88
CA PRO A 18 -18.71 -12.62 22.47
C PRO A 18 -19.95 -12.28 21.66
N VAL A 19 -19.76 -11.45 20.63
CA VAL A 19 -20.76 -11.16 19.60
C VAL A 19 -21.29 -12.49 19.03
N PRO A 20 -22.61 -12.75 19.05
CA PRO A 20 -23.15 -14.01 18.58
C PRO A 20 -22.90 -14.18 17.08
N PRO A 21 -22.60 -15.40 16.61
CA PRO A 21 -22.53 -15.67 15.17
C PRO A 21 -23.92 -15.47 14.56
N LEU A 22 -23.97 -14.70 13.46
CA LEU A 22 -25.15 -14.59 12.61
C LEU A 22 -25.53 -15.98 12.10
N VAL A 23 -26.63 -16.53 12.63
CA VAL A 23 -27.25 -17.77 12.16
C VAL A 23 -27.77 -17.53 10.73
N PRO A 24 -27.37 -18.35 9.73
CA PRO A 24 -28.03 -18.28 8.44
C PRO A 24 -29.45 -18.85 8.57
N LEU A 25 -30.43 -18.01 8.23
CA LEU A 25 -31.84 -18.39 8.08
C LEU A 25 -31.95 -19.60 7.14
N SER A 26 -32.54 -20.67 7.66
CA SER A 26 -32.94 -21.86 6.94
C SER A 26 -33.89 -21.47 5.80
N ALA A 27 -33.42 -21.57 4.55
CA ALA A 27 -34.25 -21.45 3.37
C ALA A 27 -34.69 -22.86 2.93
N SER A 28 -35.96 -23.14 3.22
CA SER A 28 -36.76 -24.29 2.81
C SER A 28 -36.59 -24.71 1.35
N HIS A 29 -36.63 -26.03 1.14
CA HIS A 29 -36.81 -26.70 -0.15
C HIS A 29 -37.89 -26.01 -1.00
N GLY A 30 -37.46 -25.36 -2.08
CA GLY A 30 -38.32 -24.82 -3.13
C GLY A 30 -37.79 -25.28 -4.49
N ARG A 31 -38.50 -26.25 -5.08
CA ARG A 31 -38.25 -26.76 -6.43
C ARG A 31 -38.66 -25.65 -7.43
N GLN A 32 -37.70 -25.03 -8.11
CA GLN A 32 -37.98 -24.20 -9.29
C GLN A 32 -37.19 -24.70 -10.50
N THR A 33 -37.95 -25.25 -11.43
CA THR A 33 -37.62 -25.53 -12.81
C THR A 33 -37.45 -24.23 -13.60
N GLY A 34 -36.46 -24.15 -14.49
CA GLY A 34 -36.53 -23.27 -15.66
C GLY A 34 -35.34 -22.32 -15.88
N VAL A 35 -34.56 -22.66 -16.91
CA VAL A 35 -33.90 -21.74 -17.86
C VAL A 35 -33.03 -20.61 -17.26
N GLY A 36 -31.77 -20.95 -16.92
CA GLY A 36 -30.74 -19.96 -16.58
C GLY A 36 -29.32 -20.51 -16.45
N GLY A 37 -29.07 -21.73 -16.96
CA GLY A 37 -27.91 -22.55 -16.60
C GLY A 37 -26.59 -22.27 -17.33
N CYS A 38 -26.48 -21.21 -18.14
CA CYS A 38 -25.34 -21.02 -19.05
C CYS A 38 -24.43 -19.81 -18.76
N VAL A 39 -24.47 -19.21 -17.57
CA VAL A 39 -23.58 -18.08 -17.20
C VAL A 39 -22.75 -18.32 -15.92
N ARG A 40 -23.02 -19.38 -15.14
CA ARG A 40 -22.26 -19.65 -13.88
C ARG A 40 -21.13 -20.67 -14.00
N ARG A 41 -20.57 -20.86 -15.20
CA ARG A 41 -19.45 -21.80 -15.40
C ARG A 41 -18.33 -21.21 -16.24
N LEU A 42 -18.06 -19.91 -16.07
CA LEU A 42 -16.74 -19.37 -16.37
C LEU A 42 -15.79 -19.85 -15.25
N ASP A 43 -15.30 -21.06 -15.48
CA ASP A 43 -14.08 -21.65 -15.00
C ASP A 43 -13.46 -21.08 -13.71
N GLN A 44 -13.74 -21.75 -12.60
CA GLN A 44 -13.07 -21.53 -11.30
C GLN A 44 -11.55 -21.79 -11.38
N SER A 45 -11.05 -22.46 -12.44
CA SER A 45 -9.61 -22.61 -12.74
C SER A 45 -8.99 -21.31 -13.28
N SER A 46 -9.73 -20.52 -14.06
CA SER A 46 -9.29 -19.23 -14.60
C SER A 46 -9.17 -18.16 -13.50
N LEU A 47 -9.89 -18.33 -12.38
CA LEU A 47 -9.81 -17.45 -11.20
C LEU A 47 -8.64 -17.79 -10.26
N MET A 48 -8.00 -18.96 -10.40
CA MET A 48 -6.80 -19.32 -9.61
C MET A 48 -5.63 -18.35 -9.82
N LEU A 49 -5.63 -17.59 -10.93
CA LEU A 49 -4.53 -16.70 -11.35
C LEU A 49 -4.71 -15.22 -11.01
N PHE A 50 -5.92 -14.74 -10.74
CA PHE A 50 -6.17 -13.29 -10.69
C PHE A 50 -6.36 -12.71 -9.28
N GLY A 51 -6.49 -13.50 -8.22
CA GLY A 51 -6.65 -12.91 -6.88
C GLY A 51 -6.69 -13.81 -5.66
N GLU A 52 -6.54 -15.13 -5.80
CA GLU A 52 -6.56 -16.03 -4.65
C GLU A 52 -5.36 -15.82 -3.71
N ARG A 53 -5.52 -16.11 -2.41
CA ARG A 53 -4.43 -16.11 -1.43
C ARG A 53 -4.22 -17.52 -0.88
N PRO A 54 -2.98 -17.92 -0.55
CA PRO A 54 -2.68 -19.27 -0.10
C PRO A 54 -3.57 -19.80 1.03
N TYR A 55 -3.85 -18.96 2.04
CA TYR A 55 -4.55 -19.39 3.26
C TYR A 55 -6.04 -19.73 3.08
N TRP A 56 -6.74 -19.09 2.13
CA TRP A 56 -8.12 -19.46 1.81
C TRP A 56 -8.18 -20.42 0.62
N TRP A 57 -7.22 -20.32 -0.31
CA TRP A 57 -7.15 -21.20 -1.47
C TRP A 57 -7.01 -22.67 -1.05
N VAL A 58 -6.18 -22.94 -0.04
CA VAL A 58 -5.96 -24.30 0.48
C VAL A 58 -7.25 -24.94 1.02
N GLN A 59 -8.21 -24.14 1.47
CA GLN A 59 -9.48 -24.59 2.04
C GLN A 59 -10.56 -24.82 0.98
N GLU A 60 -10.50 -24.07 -0.13
CA GLU A 60 -11.52 -24.10 -1.19
C GLU A 60 -11.10 -24.94 -2.40
N THR A 61 -9.83 -25.32 -2.49
CA THR A 61 -9.32 -26.11 -3.62
C THR A 61 -9.76 -27.57 -3.54
N SER A 62 -10.20 -28.13 -4.66
CA SER A 62 -10.48 -29.56 -4.80
C SER A 62 -9.21 -30.41 -4.93
N PHE A 63 -8.03 -29.77 -5.01
CA PHE A 63 -6.74 -30.43 -5.25
C PHE A 63 -6.42 -31.54 -4.24
N TYR A 64 -6.81 -31.38 -2.98
CA TYR A 64 -6.52 -32.37 -1.94
C TYR A 64 -7.51 -33.54 -1.93
N GLY A 65 -8.68 -33.43 -2.57
CA GLY A 65 -9.70 -34.49 -2.58
C GLY A 65 -10.04 -34.97 -1.16
N ASN A 66 -9.79 -36.26 -0.88
CA ASN A 66 -9.96 -36.87 0.45
C ASN A 66 -8.69 -36.85 1.32
N SER A 67 -7.60 -36.24 0.83
CA SER A 67 -6.33 -36.14 1.54
C SER A 67 -6.40 -35.04 2.61
N THR A 68 -5.51 -35.13 3.61
CA THR A 68 -5.41 -34.10 4.66
C THR A 68 -5.01 -32.76 4.07
N ILE A 69 -5.85 -31.75 4.25
CA ILE A 69 -5.59 -30.37 3.84
C ILE A 69 -4.43 -29.80 4.68
N PRO A 70 -3.39 -29.21 4.05
CA PRO A 70 -2.26 -28.68 4.79
C PRO A 70 -2.66 -27.47 5.63
N GLN A 71 -2.21 -27.46 6.88
CA GLN A 71 -2.46 -26.36 7.82
C GLN A 71 -1.47 -25.22 7.60
N ILE A 72 -1.96 -24.10 7.06
CA ILE A 72 -1.15 -22.90 6.85
C ILE A 72 -1.19 -22.05 8.12
N LYS A 73 -0.02 -21.76 8.69
CA LYS A 73 0.10 -20.80 9.79
C LYS A 73 -0.25 -19.40 9.28
N GLN A 74 -1.21 -18.74 9.94
CA GLN A 74 -1.59 -17.36 9.66
C GLN A 74 -0.99 -16.42 10.71
N PHE A 75 -0.58 -15.24 10.25
CA PHE A 75 -0.06 -14.16 11.07
C PHE A 75 -0.98 -12.94 10.96
N PRO A 76 -0.86 -11.92 11.83
CA PRO A 76 -1.66 -10.70 11.74
C PRO A 76 -1.59 -9.97 10.38
N MET A 77 -0.54 -10.20 9.59
CA MET A 77 -0.37 -9.63 8.24
C MET A 77 -0.86 -10.56 7.09
N THR A 78 -1.33 -11.77 7.40
CA THR A 78 -1.77 -12.74 6.38
C THR A 78 -3.17 -12.40 5.84
N CYS A 79 -4.07 -11.89 6.68
CA CYS A 79 -5.50 -11.69 6.38
C CYS A 79 -5.83 -10.31 5.77
N GLU A 80 -5.11 -9.91 4.73
CA GLU A 80 -5.47 -8.72 3.96
C GLU A 80 -6.73 -9.00 3.10
N THR A 81 -7.51 -7.95 2.85
CA THR A 81 -8.85 -8.04 2.26
C THR A 81 -8.89 -7.72 0.77
N SER A 82 -7.77 -7.29 0.19
CA SER A 82 -7.62 -7.10 -1.26
C SER A 82 -7.26 -8.41 -1.99
N PRO A 83 -7.60 -8.50 -3.30
CA PRO A 83 -7.13 -9.59 -4.15
C PRO A 83 -5.61 -9.79 -4.07
N GLY A 84 -5.17 -11.03 -4.19
CA GLY A 84 -3.75 -11.42 -4.09
C GLY A 84 -2.89 -11.04 -5.30
N SER A 85 -3.46 -10.75 -6.46
CA SER A 85 -2.70 -10.50 -7.70
C SER A 85 -3.00 -9.12 -8.28
N PRO A 86 -1.98 -8.35 -8.70
CA PRO A 86 -0.56 -8.52 -8.37
C PRO A 86 -0.28 -8.18 -6.91
N SER A 87 0.87 -8.61 -6.37
CA SER A 87 1.25 -8.22 -5.00
C SER A 87 1.58 -6.73 -4.93
N GLY A 88 0.73 -5.96 -4.25
CA GLY A 88 0.92 -4.52 -4.05
C GLY A 88 2.22 -4.16 -3.32
N HIS A 89 2.70 -5.02 -2.42
CA HIS A 89 3.97 -4.84 -1.71
C HIS A 89 5.15 -4.95 -2.67
N ALA A 90 5.18 -6.01 -3.49
CA ALA A 90 6.25 -6.22 -4.47
C ALA A 90 6.22 -5.15 -5.58
N MET A 91 5.02 -4.77 -6.04
CA MET A 91 4.80 -3.72 -7.03
C MET A 91 5.25 -2.34 -6.52
N GLY A 92 4.84 -1.95 -5.31
CA GLY A 92 5.20 -0.68 -4.71
C GLY A 92 6.71 -0.58 -4.46
N ALA A 93 7.32 -1.63 -3.88
CA ALA A 93 8.76 -1.69 -3.69
C ALA A 93 9.51 -1.59 -5.02
N ALA A 94 9.11 -2.37 -6.03
CA ALA A 94 9.71 -2.32 -7.37
C ALA A 94 9.68 -0.91 -7.94
N GLY A 95 8.51 -0.27 -7.97
CA GLY A 95 8.34 1.04 -8.58
C GLY A 95 9.18 2.12 -7.90
N VAL A 96 9.15 2.17 -6.56
CA VAL A 96 9.88 3.18 -5.77
C VAL A 96 11.39 2.98 -5.90
N TYR A 97 11.90 1.76 -5.67
CA TYR A 97 13.34 1.51 -5.70
C TYR A 97 13.90 1.65 -7.12
N TYR A 98 13.15 1.25 -8.15
CA TYR A 98 13.55 1.42 -9.53
C TYR A 98 13.69 2.90 -9.91
N ALA A 99 12.70 3.73 -9.55
CA ALA A 99 12.76 5.18 -9.77
C ALA A 99 13.94 5.83 -9.02
N LEU A 100 14.15 5.43 -7.75
CA LEU A 100 15.25 5.92 -6.93
C LEU A 100 16.62 5.57 -7.54
N ILE A 101 16.83 4.30 -7.89
CA ILE A 101 18.10 3.83 -8.46
C ILE A 101 18.37 4.50 -9.81
N THR A 102 17.36 4.65 -10.65
CA THR A 102 17.50 5.35 -11.95
C THR A 102 17.91 6.81 -11.74
N SER A 103 17.29 7.50 -10.78
CA SER A 103 17.63 8.89 -10.43
C SER A 103 19.07 9.03 -9.89
N VAL A 104 19.48 8.13 -8.99
CA VAL A 104 20.84 8.10 -8.42
C VAL A 104 21.87 7.76 -9.49
N LEU A 105 21.58 6.81 -10.38
CA LEU A 105 22.45 6.46 -11.50
C LEU A 105 22.66 7.65 -12.42
N ASN A 106 21.59 8.32 -12.85
CA ASN A 106 21.70 9.48 -13.72
C ASN A 106 22.57 10.59 -13.09
N THR A 107 22.40 10.84 -11.79
CA THR A 107 23.19 11.84 -11.06
C THR A 107 24.66 11.42 -10.91
N SER A 108 24.91 10.15 -10.54
CA SER A 108 26.25 9.64 -10.28
C SER A 108 27.07 9.51 -11.56
N LEU A 109 26.44 9.10 -12.67
CA LEU A 109 27.08 8.98 -13.98
C LEU A 109 27.59 10.34 -14.51
N GLN A 110 26.93 11.44 -14.15
CA GLN A 110 27.39 12.79 -14.49
C GLN A 110 28.65 13.21 -13.74
N HIS A 111 28.89 12.67 -12.53
CA HIS A 111 29.99 13.07 -11.65
C HIS A 111 31.19 12.09 -11.68
N CYS A 112 31.02 10.89 -12.23
CA CYS A 112 32.08 9.86 -12.25
C CYS A 112 32.88 9.91 -13.57
N GLY A 113 34.22 10.01 -13.46
CA GLY A 113 35.12 10.13 -14.60
C GLY A 113 35.54 8.80 -15.26
N SER A 114 35.69 7.71 -14.49
CA SER A 114 36.22 6.45 -15.04
C SER A 114 35.12 5.43 -15.44
N PRO A 115 35.27 4.71 -16.57
CA PRO A 115 34.34 3.65 -16.97
C PRO A 115 34.18 2.54 -15.92
N ALA A 116 35.27 2.17 -15.25
CA ALA A 116 35.26 1.14 -14.21
C ALA A 116 34.41 1.55 -12.99
N GLN A 117 34.52 2.81 -12.55
CA GLN A 117 33.72 3.35 -11.46
C GLN A 117 32.22 3.40 -11.83
N ARG A 118 31.88 3.81 -13.06
CA ARG A 118 30.50 3.81 -13.55
C ARG A 118 29.90 2.41 -13.57
N TRP A 119 30.67 1.43 -14.04
CA TRP A 119 30.26 0.02 -14.03
C TRP A 119 30.06 -0.49 -12.60
N CYS A 120 31.00 -0.21 -11.70
CA CYS A 120 30.91 -0.62 -10.30
C CYS A 120 29.66 -0.04 -9.61
N ILE A 121 29.37 1.25 -9.78
CA ILE A 121 28.19 1.90 -9.20
C ILE A 121 26.91 1.31 -9.79
N LYS A 122 26.88 1.09 -11.11
CA LYS A 122 25.75 0.45 -11.79
C LYS A 122 25.48 -0.93 -11.22
N THR A 123 26.50 -1.78 -11.16
CA THR A 123 26.40 -3.14 -10.63
C THR A 123 25.95 -3.12 -9.16
N LEU A 124 26.53 -2.25 -8.33
CA LEU A 124 26.15 -2.13 -6.92
C LEU A 124 24.67 -1.75 -6.75
N LEU A 125 24.20 -0.70 -7.43
CA LEU A 125 22.83 -0.21 -7.28
C LEU A 125 21.79 -1.21 -7.77
N TRP A 126 22.04 -1.88 -8.89
CA TRP A 126 21.15 -2.95 -9.37
C TRP A 126 21.21 -4.20 -8.48
N THR A 127 22.35 -4.50 -7.86
CA THR A 127 22.44 -5.59 -6.89
C THR A 127 21.57 -5.27 -5.67
N VAL A 128 21.68 -4.05 -5.13
CA VAL A 128 20.83 -3.59 -4.01
C VAL A 128 19.35 -3.67 -4.36
N PHE A 129 18.96 -3.27 -5.59
CA PHE A 129 17.59 -3.44 -6.08
C PHE A 129 17.11 -4.88 -5.92
N TRP A 130 17.83 -5.83 -6.53
CA TRP A 130 17.40 -7.23 -6.56
C TRP A 130 17.40 -7.86 -5.16
N VAL A 131 18.35 -7.52 -4.30
CA VAL A 131 18.37 -7.97 -2.90
C VAL A 131 17.10 -7.54 -2.18
N ILE A 132 16.71 -6.26 -2.28
CA ILE A 132 15.49 -5.74 -1.67
C ILE A 132 14.26 -6.45 -2.24
N GLN A 133 14.20 -6.63 -3.57
CA GLN A 133 13.06 -7.28 -4.21
C GLN A 133 12.90 -8.74 -3.81
N VAL A 134 14.00 -9.48 -3.71
CA VAL A 134 13.99 -10.85 -3.20
C VAL A 134 13.51 -10.88 -1.75
N CYS A 135 14.01 -9.99 -0.89
CA CYS A 135 13.58 -9.91 0.51
C CYS A 135 12.07 -9.64 0.63
N VAL A 136 11.56 -8.65 -0.12
CA VAL A 136 10.12 -8.32 -0.12
C VAL A 136 9.30 -9.50 -0.64
N CYS A 137 9.67 -10.09 -1.78
CA CYS A 137 8.94 -11.22 -2.36
C CYS A 137 8.92 -12.43 -1.41
N LEU A 138 10.07 -12.80 -0.85
CA LEU A 138 10.18 -13.91 0.10
C LEU A 138 9.37 -13.64 1.36
N SER A 139 9.38 -12.42 1.90
CA SER A 139 8.58 -12.09 3.08
C SER A 139 7.09 -12.37 2.86
N ARG A 140 6.57 -12.05 1.66
CA ARG A 140 5.15 -12.18 1.29
C ARG A 140 4.75 -13.62 1.01
N VAL A 141 5.65 -14.42 0.43
CA VAL A 141 5.46 -15.86 0.22
C VAL A 141 5.56 -16.61 1.54
N PHE A 142 6.51 -16.25 2.40
CA PHE A 142 6.76 -16.91 3.69
C PHE A 142 5.58 -16.78 4.66
N ILE A 143 4.96 -15.60 4.73
CA ILE A 143 3.76 -15.39 5.57
C ILE A 143 2.47 -15.96 4.95
N GLY A 144 2.57 -16.64 3.79
CA GLY A 144 1.42 -17.24 3.09
C GLY A 144 0.41 -16.22 2.56
N ALA A 145 0.83 -14.97 2.33
CA ALA A 145 -0.07 -13.92 1.85
C ALA A 145 -0.18 -13.87 0.32
N HIS A 146 0.83 -14.35 -0.40
CA HIS A 146 0.87 -14.37 -1.87
C HIS A 146 1.51 -15.64 -2.41
N PHE A 147 1.10 -16.02 -3.62
CA PHE A 147 1.81 -17.03 -4.41
C PHE A 147 3.05 -16.44 -5.10
N PRO A 148 4.07 -17.26 -5.43
CA PRO A 148 5.29 -16.80 -6.11
C PRO A 148 5.02 -16.04 -7.42
N HIS A 149 4.05 -16.49 -8.22
CA HIS A 149 3.71 -15.80 -9.48
C HIS A 149 3.16 -14.38 -9.24
N GLN A 150 2.40 -14.16 -8.17
CA GLN A 150 1.78 -12.85 -7.85
C GLN A 150 2.81 -11.81 -7.46
N VAL A 151 3.85 -12.23 -6.71
CA VAL A 151 4.95 -11.34 -6.34
C VAL A 151 5.84 -11.03 -7.55
N ILE A 152 6.11 -12.01 -8.42
CA ILE A 152 6.87 -11.80 -9.66
C ILE A 152 6.14 -10.82 -10.60
N VAL A 153 4.85 -11.05 -10.86
CA VAL A 153 4.03 -10.13 -11.66
C VAL A 153 3.99 -8.76 -11.01
N GLY A 154 3.89 -8.68 -9.68
CA GLY A 154 4.00 -7.42 -8.94
C GLY A 154 5.30 -6.67 -9.25
N VAL A 155 6.46 -7.33 -9.21
CA VAL A 155 7.74 -6.71 -9.55
C VAL A 155 7.75 -6.19 -10.99
N VAL A 156 7.30 -7.00 -11.95
CA VAL A 156 7.27 -6.62 -13.38
C VAL A 156 6.38 -5.40 -13.59
N VAL A 157 5.16 -5.40 -13.04
CA VAL A 157 4.22 -4.27 -13.14
C VAL A 157 4.82 -3.02 -12.51
N GLY A 158 5.45 -3.13 -11.34
CA GLY A 158 6.06 -1.99 -10.66
C GLY A 158 7.20 -1.36 -11.47
N VAL A 159 8.07 -2.18 -12.07
CA VAL A 159 9.12 -1.71 -12.99
C VAL A 159 8.52 -1.04 -14.22
N ALA A 160 7.52 -1.67 -14.85
CA ALA A 160 6.86 -1.12 -16.03
C ALA A 160 6.20 0.24 -15.76
N VAL A 161 5.54 0.39 -14.60
CA VAL A 161 4.94 1.66 -14.17
C VAL A 161 6.02 2.72 -13.95
N ALA A 162 7.11 2.40 -13.23
CA ALA A 162 8.19 3.36 -13.00
C ALA A 162 8.86 3.81 -14.30
N GLU A 163 9.10 2.86 -15.21
CA GLU A 163 9.69 3.14 -16.52
C GLU A 163 8.76 3.98 -17.40
N GLY A 164 7.45 3.69 -17.38
CA GLY A 164 6.43 4.46 -18.09
C GLY A 164 6.34 5.90 -17.59
N LEU A 165 6.37 6.11 -16.27
CA LEU A 165 6.38 7.44 -15.65
C LEU A 165 7.68 8.20 -15.97
N ASN A 166 8.83 7.53 -16.00
CA ASN A 166 10.11 8.14 -16.36
C ASN A 166 10.11 8.66 -17.81
N ARG A 167 9.36 8.02 -18.72
CA ARG A 167 9.21 8.46 -20.12
C ARG A 167 8.15 9.54 -20.32
N ALA A 168 7.49 10.01 -19.26
CA ALA A 168 6.39 10.96 -19.30
C ALA A 168 6.80 12.33 -18.72
N PRO A 169 7.66 13.13 -19.41
CA PRO A 169 8.13 14.41 -18.89
C PRO A 169 7.01 15.44 -18.71
N TRP A 170 5.86 15.23 -19.40
CA TRP A 170 4.68 16.07 -19.30
C TRP A 170 4.09 16.12 -17.88
N ILE A 171 4.31 15.10 -17.03
CA ILE A 171 3.83 15.05 -15.65
C ILE A 171 4.42 16.19 -14.81
N HIS A 172 5.65 16.62 -15.10
CA HIS A 172 6.31 17.72 -14.41
C HIS A 172 5.85 19.11 -14.89
N LEU A 173 5.13 19.18 -16.02
CA LEU A 173 4.68 20.42 -16.66
C LEU A 173 3.20 20.72 -16.43
N VAL A 174 2.46 19.85 -15.75
CA VAL A 174 1.02 20.01 -15.50
C VAL A 174 0.76 21.14 -14.49
N SER A 175 -0.12 22.07 -14.84
CA SER A 175 -0.55 23.17 -13.95
C SER A 175 -1.40 22.68 -12.76
N PHE A 176 -1.60 23.52 -11.73
CA PHE A 176 -2.42 23.16 -10.55
C PHE A 176 -3.81 22.66 -10.92
N ARG A 177 -4.46 23.37 -11.85
CA ARG A 177 -5.77 23.02 -12.37
C ARG A 177 -5.72 21.66 -13.07
N GLY A 178 -4.66 21.38 -13.83
CA GLY A 178 -4.43 20.07 -14.44
C GLY A 178 -4.26 18.94 -13.41
N TYR A 179 -3.49 19.15 -12.34
CA TYR A 179 -3.35 18.18 -11.24
C TYR A 179 -4.68 17.92 -10.53
N THR A 180 -5.45 18.98 -10.27
CA THR A 180 -6.76 18.89 -9.63
C THR A 180 -7.76 18.15 -10.54
N HIS A 181 -7.83 18.49 -11.83
CA HIS A 181 -8.69 17.81 -12.80
C HIS A 181 -8.27 16.35 -13.02
N LEU A 182 -6.98 16.05 -13.10
CA LEU A 182 -6.48 14.68 -13.20
C LEU A 182 -6.84 13.87 -11.95
N THR A 183 -6.68 14.43 -10.76
CA THR A 183 -7.04 13.77 -9.51
C THR A 183 -8.55 13.51 -9.44
N LEU A 184 -9.38 14.49 -9.81
CA LEU A 184 -10.84 14.35 -9.88
C LEU A 184 -11.26 13.33 -10.94
N PHE A 185 -10.61 13.34 -12.12
CA PHE A 185 -10.86 12.38 -13.19
C PHE A 185 -10.49 10.95 -12.78
N LEU A 186 -9.33 10.75 -12.15
CA LEU A 186 -8.90 9.46 -11.62
C LEU A 186 -9.84 8.96 -10.52
N LEU A 187 -10.29 9.84 -9.62
CA LEU A 187 -11.28 9.50 -8.60
C LEU A 187 -12.63 9.13 -9.23
N ALA A 188 -13.15 9.96 -10.12
CA ALA A 188 -14.44 9.75 -10.77
C ALA A 188 -14.42 8.49 -11.65
N SER A 189 -13.35 8.23 -12.40
CA SER A 189 -13.20 7.01 -13.19
C SER A 189 -13.08 5.76 -12.33
N ALA A 190 -12.36 5.82 -11.21
CA ALA A 190 -12.26 4.69 -10.29
C ALA A 190 -13.58 4.40 -9.55
N LEU A 191 -14.30 5.44 -9.11
CA LEU A 191 -15.65 5.30 -8.56
C LEU A 191 -16.65 4.81 -9.61
N GLY A 192 -16.57 5.33 -10.83
CA GLY A 192 -17.40 4.90 -11.96
C GLY A 192 -17.15 3.44 -12.31
N LEU A 193 -15.89 3.01 -12.36
CA LEU A 193 -15.52 1.60 -12.58
C LEU A 193 -16.03 0.71 -11.45
N TYR A 194 -15.96 1.17 -10.20
CA TYR A 194 -16.53 0.45 -9.05
C TYR A 194 -18.05 0.24 -9.22
N VAL A 195 -18.80 1.30 -9.54
CA VAL A 195 -20.25 1.23 -9.77
C VAL A 195 -20.56 0.33 -10.97
N LEU A 196 -19.80 0.43 -12.05
CA LEU A 196 -19.98 -0.38 -13.25
C LEU A 196 -19.75 -1.87 -12.97
N LEU A 197 -18.65 -2.23 -12.30
CA LEU A 197 -18.37 -3.63 -11.95
C LEU A 197 -19.44 -4.20 -11.01
N ASN A 198 -19.92 -3.40 -10.06
CA ASN A 198 -21.04 -3.77 -9.21
C ASN A 198 -22.35 -3.96 -10.00
N ALA A 199 -22.60 -3.12 -11.01
CA ALA A 199 -23.77 -3.22 -11.90
C ALA A 199 -23.72 -4.46 -12.82
N VAL A 200 -22.51 -4.90 -13.22
CA VAL A 200 -22.29 -6.14 -13.97
C VAL A 200 -22.29 -7.38 -13.03
N ALA A 201 -22.68 -7.22 -11.77
CA ALA A 201 -22.74 -8.26 -10.75
C ALA A 201 -21.39 -8.96 -10.50
N VAL A 202 -20.28 -8.26 -10.75
CA VAL A 202 -18.95 -8.69 -10.30
C VAL A 202 -18.82 -8.27 -8.84
N ASP A 203 -18.87 -9.22 -7.93
CA ASP A 203 -18.68 -8.96 -6.51
C ASP A 203 -17.24 -8.49 -6.26
N LEU A 204 -17.03 -7.20 -5.95
CA LEU A 204 -15.72 -6.65 -5.58
C LEU A 204 -15.33 -6.93 -4.13
N LEU A 205 -16.30 -7.29 -3.29
CA LEU A 205 -16.12 -7.63 -1.89
C LEU A 205 -15.89 -9.14 -1.71
N TRP A 206 -15.80 -9.90 -2.80
CA TRP A 206 -15.55 -11.34 -2.77
C TRP A 206 -14.31 -11.69 -1.93
N SER A 207 -13.23 -10.91 -2.07
CA SER A 207 -11.98 -11.12 -1.32
C SER A 207 -12.13 -10.75 0.15
N LEU A 208 -12.99 -9.78 0.49
CA LEU A 208 -13.34 -9.47 1.87
C LEU A 208 -14.14 -10.62 2.49
N ALA A 209 -15.14 -11.15 1.77
CA ALA A 209 -15.94 -12.28 2.23
C ALA A 209 -15.07 -13.52 2.47
N LYS A 210 -14.13 -13.82 1.56
CA LYS A 210 -13.14 -14.90 1.76
C LYS A 210 -12.22 -14.63 2.95
N ALA A 211 -11.74 -13.41 3.11
CA ALA A 211 -10.89 -13.05 4.24
C ALA A 211 -11.62 -13.20 5.58
N GLN A 212 -12.88 -12.78 5.67
CA GLN A 212 -13.70 -12.94 6.87
C GLN A 212 -14.00 -14.41 7.18
N ARG A 213 -14.20 -15.23 6.15
CA ARG A 213 -14.52 -16.65 6.31
C ARG A 213 -13.34 -17.51 6.77
N TRP A 214 -12.16 -17.26 6.23
CA TRP A 214 -11.01 -18.16 6.38
C TRP A 214 -9.87 -17.60 7.24
N CYS A 215 -9.99 -16.36 7.74
CA CYS A 215 -9.03 -15.83 8.68
C CYS A 215 -9.24 -16.40 10.09
N ILE A 216 -8.16 -16.83 10.76
CA ILE A 216 -8.24 -17.44 12.11
C ILE A 216 -8.76 -16.45 13.16
N LYS A 217 -8.42 -15.16 13.04
CA LYS A 217 -8.88 -14.12 13.97
C LYS A 217 -9.55 -13.00 13.20
N ALA A 218 -10.82 -12.71 13.53
CA ALA A 218 -11.56 -11.60 12.93
C ALA A 218 -10.83 -10.25 13.07
N ALA A 219 -10.09 -10.04 14.17
CA ALA A 219 -9.29 -8.84 14.40
C ALA A 219 -8.11 -8.66 13.41
N TRP A 220 -7.69 -9.71 12.69
CA TRP A 220 -6.66 -9.62 11.65
C TRP A 220 -7.22 -9.21 10.29
N VAL A 221 -8.55 -9.17 10.12
CA VAL A 221 -9.19 -8.74 8.88
C VAL A 221 -9.07 -7.21 8.75
N ARG A 222 -8.25 -6.77 7.81
CA ARG A 222 -7.88 -5.35 7.66
C ARG A 222 -8.79 -4.63 6.67
N LEU A 223 -9.75 -3.85 7.16
CA LEU A 223 -10.64 -3.01 6.35
C LEU A 223 -9.88 -1.95 5.51
N GLU A 224 -8.75 -1.47 6.02
CA GLU A 224 -7.84 -0.55 5.32
C GLU A 224 -7.17 -1.12 4.06
N THR A 225 -7.18 -2.45 3.90
CA THR A 225 -6.62 -3.13 2.72
C THR A 225 -7.68 -3.44 1.67
N THR A 226 -8.92 -2.99 1.87
CA THR A 226 -9.99 -3.13 0.87
C THR A 226 -9.67 -2.31 -0.38
N PRO A 227 -10.13 -2.74 -1.58
CA PRO A 227 -9.92 -1.99 -2.81
C PRO A 227 -10.40 -0.53 -2.72
N PHE A 228 -11.55 -0.31 -2.08
CA PHE A 228 -12.13 1.01 -1.88
C PHE A 228 -11.30 1.89 -0.93
N ALA A 229 -10.84 1.35 0.21
CA ALA A 229 -9.93 2.08 1.10
C ALA A 229 -8.62 2.44 0.41
N SER A 230 -8.05 1.52 -0.38
CA SER A 230 -6.82 1.78 -1.14
C SER A 230 -7.01 2.87 -2.20
N LEU A 231 -8.16 2.90 -2.87
CA LEU A 231 -8.49 3.95 -3.83
C LEU A 231 -8.51 5.33 -3.15
N LEU A 232 -9.23 5.45 -2.03
CA LEU A 232 -9.31 6.71 -1.28
C LEU A 232 -7.94 7.15 -0.76
N ARG A 233 -7.10 6.21 -0.31
CA ARG A 233 -5.71 6.53 0.08
C ARG A 233 -4.91 7.07 -1.10
N ASN A 234 -4.95 6.41 -2.25
CA ASN A 234 -4.19 6.82 -3.43
C ASN A 234 -4.65 8.20 -3.95
N THR A 235 -5.95 8.43 -4.02
CA THR A 235 -6.50 9.74 -4.41
C THR A 235 -6.15 10.81 -3.37
N GLY A 236 -6.21 10.47 -2.08
CA GLY A 236 -5.78 11.36 -1.00
C GLY A 236 -4.32 11.78 -1.18
N VAL A 237 -3.42 10.82 -1.44
CA VAL A 237 -2.00 11.11 -1.70
C VAL A 237 -1.82 12.03 -2.91
N LEU A 238 -2.52 11.77 -4.03
CA LEU A 238 -2.45 12.62 -5.23
C LEU A 238 -2.95 14.04 -4.95
N PHE A 239 -4.09 14.17 -4.26
CA PHE A 239 -4.65 15.45 -3.86
C PHE A 239 -3.70 16.23 -2.93
N GLY A 240 -3.16 15.56 -1.92
CA GLY A 240 -2.21 16.13 -0.97
C GLY A 240 -0.90 16.56 -1.62
N LEU A 241 -0.39 15.80 -2.59
CA LEU A 241 0.79 16.18 -3.38
C LEU A 241 0.50 17.38 -4.29
N GLY A 242 -0.63 17.36 -4.99
CA GLY A 242 -1.05 18.45 -5.88
C GLY A 242 -1.23 19.77 -5.12
N THR A 243 -1.81 19.71 -3.92
CA THR A 243 -1.95 20.88 -3.02
C THR A 243 -0.60 21.35 -2.48
N ALA A 244 0.28 20.45 -2.02
CA ALA A 244 1.62 20.81 -1.55
C ALA A 244 2.42 21.60 -2.59
N LEU A 245 2.40 21.18 -3.85
CA LEU A 245 3.21 21.78 -4.92
C LEU A 245 2.72 23.17 -5.39
N HIS A 246 1.47 23.52 -5.08
CA HIS A 246 0.82 24.73 -5.60
C HIS A 246 0.36 25.72 -4.54
N LEU A 247 0.39 25.33 -3.27
CA LEU A 247 0.27 26.28 -2.17
C LEU A 247 1.41 27.31 -2.24
N PRO A 248 1.17 28.57 -1.85
CA PRO A 248 2.19 29.62 -1.85
C PRO A 248 3.38 29.32 -0.92
N MET A 249 3.25 28.30 -0.08
CA MET A 249 4.32 27.74 0.76
C MET A 249 5.44 27.08 -0.07
N TRP A 250 5.14 26.61 -1.29
CA TRP A 250 6.13 26.07 -2.23
C TRP A 250 6.70 27.18 -3.12
N ASP A 251 7.27 28.19 -2.48
CA ASP A 251 7.84 29.36 -3.16
C ASP A 251 9.16 29.04 -3.89
N LYS A 252 9.61 29.99 -4.71
CA LYS A 252 10.84 29.85 -5.51
C LYS A 252 12.07 29.60 -4.62
N ALA A 253 12.12 30.19 -3.43
CA ALA A 253 13.25 30.05 -2.51
C ALA A 253 13.32 28.65 -1.89
N VAL A 254 12.17 28.05 -1.51
CA VAL A 254 12.10 26.66 -1.08
C VAL A 254 12.50 25.73 -2.22
N ARG A 255 12.03 25.98 -3.45
CA ARG A 255 12.35 25.17 -4.64
C ARG A 255 13.83 25.18 -4.96
N GLU A 256 14.46 26.36 -4.93
CA GLU A 256 15.90 26.51 -5.14
C GLU A 256 16.71 25.80 -4.04
N ARG A 257 16.30 25.90 -2.77
CA ARG A 257 16.98 25.18 -1.66
C ARG A 257 16.87 23.67 -1.71
N VAL A 258 15.69 23.15 -2.07
CA VAL A 258 15.49 21.71 -2.31
C VAL A 258 16.33 21.26 -3.52
N GLY A 259 16.44 22.11 -4.54
CA GLY A 259 17.22 21.86 -5.76
C GLY A 259 18.74 21.99 -5.62
N CYS A 260 19.27 22.83 -4.71
CA CYS A 260 20.71 23.02 -4.53
C CYS A 260 21.37 21.69 -4.09
N GLY A 261 22.08 21.05 -5.03
CA GLY A 261 22.84 19.80 -4.84
C GLY A 261 24.21 20.04 -4.23
N GLY A 262 24.66 19.13 -3.35
CA GLY A 262 26.01 19.15 -2.76
C GLY A 262 26.04 19.36 -1.25
N LYS A 263 27.23 19.69 -0.71
CA LYS A 263 27.51 19.81 0.73
C LYS A 263 26.72 20.93 1.42
N SER A 264 26.34 21.98 0.69
CA SER A 264 25.56 23.12 1.21
C SER A 264 24.08 22.80 1.43
N GLY A 265 23.49 21.90 0.63
CA GLY A 265 22.08 21.49 0.74
C GLY A 265 21.82 20.27 1.63
N ALA A 266 22.86 19.49 1.94
CA ALA A 266 22.78 18.30 2.79
C ALA A 266 22.16 18.53 4.18
N PRO A 267 22.56 19.55 4.98
CA PRO A 267 21.98 19.76 6.31
C PRO A 267 20.49 20.12 6.24
N PHE A 268 20.09 20.91 5.24
CA PHE A 268 18.69 21.26 5.01
C PHE A 268 17.84 20.02 4.70
N ARG A 269 18.31 19.15 3.78
CA ARG A 269 17.61 17.91 3.43
C ARG A 269 17.51 16.94 4.60
N LEU A 270 18.57 16.83 5.41
CA LEU A 270 18.58 15.98 6.59
C LEU A 270 17.60 16.50 7.65
N ALA A 271 17.55 17.82 7.87
CA ALA A 271 16.57 18.44 8.76
C ALA A 271 15.13 18.21 8.27
N CYS A 272 14.86 18.40 6.98
CA CYS A 272 13.56 18.10 6.38
C CYS A 272 13.19 16.62 6.51
N ALA A 273 14.11 15.70 6.23
CA ALA A 273 13.88 14.26 6.36
C ALA A 273 13.57 13.88 7.81
N SER A 274 14.33 14.40 8.77
CA SER A 274 14.15 14.12 10.20
C SER A 274 12.79 14.65 10.70
N ALA A 275 12.45 15.89 10.35
CA ALA A 275 11.16 16.49 10.70
C ALA A 275 9.97 15.76 10.03
N ALA A 276 10.13 15.36 8.77
CA ALA A 276 9.14 14.55 8.06
C ALA A 276 8.94 13.19 8.74
N ILE A 277 10.01 12.48 9.08
CA ILE A 277 9.94 11.19 9.77
C ILE A 277 9.23 11.31 11.12
N LEU A 278 9.60 12.31 11.93
CA LEU A 278 8.94 12.54 13.23
C LEU A 278 7.44 12.78 13.06
N LEU A 279 7.06 13.62 12.11
CA LEU A 279 5.66 13.98 11.89
C LEU A 279 4.86 12.82 11.29
N LEU A 280 5.48 12.00 10.42
CA LEU A 280 4.88 10.76 9.94
C LEU A 280 4.66 9.76 11.08
N HIS A 281 5.59 9.64 12.03
CA HIS A 281 5.39 8.81 13.22
C HIS A 281 4.20 9.30 14.05
N VAL A 282 4.08 10.61 14.26
CA VAL A 282 2.92 11.18 14.96
C VAL A 282 1.62 10.89 14.21
N LEU A 283 1.57 11.11 12.90
CA LEU A 283 0.40 10.81 12.08
C LEU A 283 0.04 9.32 12.10
N ASP A 284 1.03 8.44 12.24
CA ASP A 284 0.79 6.99 12.30
C ASP A 284 0.09 6.57 13.61
N THR A 285 0.39 7.25 14.73
CA THR A 285 -0.26 6.98 16.01
C THR A 285 -1.78 7.21 16.00
N PHE A 286 -2.29 8.03 15.08
CA PHE A 286 -3.72 8.27 14.92
C PHE A 286 -4.33 7.26 13.95
N GLY A 287 -5.08 6.29 14.50
CA GLY A 287 -5.89 5.34 13.76
C GLY A 287 -7.33 5.84 13.57
N PRO A 288 -7.92 5.78 12.36
CA PRO A 288 -9.34 6.11 12.18
C PRO A 288 -10.25 5.12 12.94
N PRO A 289 -11.37 5.57 13.51
CA PRO A 289 -12.34 4.70 14.16
C PRO A 289 -12.95 3.71 13.17
N VAL A 290 -12.92 2.41 13.51
CA VAL A 290 -13.31 1.32 12.60
C VAL A 290 -14.83 1.06 12.61
N HIS A 291 -15.55 1.57 13.62
CA HIS A 291 -16.98 1.27 13.82
C HIS A 291 -17.94 2.07 12.93
N ASN A 292 -17.48 3.16 12.30
CA ASN A 292 -18.29 3.98 11.40
C ASN A 292 -17.63 4.03 10.03
N TYR A 293 -18.13 3.21 9.09
CA TYR A 293 -17.52 3.03 7.76
C TYR A 293 -17.35 4.36 6.99
N PRO A 294 -18.37 5.24 6.85
CA PRO A 294 -18.19 6.55 6.23
C PRO A 294 -17.08 7.39 6.87
N LEU A 295 -17.04 7.45 8.21
CA LEU A 295 -16.05 8.22 8.95
C LEU A 295 -14.64 7.63 8.79
N PHE A 296 -14.52 6.30 8.80
CA PHE A 296 -13.27 5.58 8.55
C PHE A 296 -12.68 5.94 7.18
N TYR A 297 -13.51 5.91 6.14
CA TYR A 297 -13.08 6.22 4.77
C TYR A 297 -12.69 7.69 4.59
N LEU A 298 -13.47 8.61 5.17
CA LEU A 298 -13.16 10.05 5.14
C LEU A 298 -11.83 10.34 5.85
N LEU A 299 -11.64 9.82 7.07
CA LEU A 299 -10.41 10.03 7.82
C LEU A 299 -9.20 9.34 7.18
N SER A 300 -9.40 8.19 6.54
CA SER A 300 -8.34 7.53 5.75
C SER A 300 -7.91 8.39 4.57
N PHE A 301 -8.85 9.01 3.86
CA PHE A 301 -8.55 9.99 2.80
C PHE A 301 -7.78 11.19 3.36
N CYS A 302 -8.29 11.83 4.43
CA CYS A 302 -7.66 12.99 5.05
C CYS A 302 -6.24 12.69 5.54
N LYS A 303 -6.03 11.56 6.23
CA LYS A 303 -4.71 11.09 6.67
C LYS A 303 -3.77 10.94 5.48
N SER A 304 -4.25 10.29 4.41
CA SER A 304 -3.46 10.05 3.19
C SER A 304 -3.11 11.33 2.42
N ALA A 305 -3.97 12.34 2.43
CA ALA A 305 -3.69 13.65 1.85
C ALA A 305 -2.73 14.49 2.69
N THR A 306 -2.82 14.37 4.02
CA THR A 306 -1.97 15.12 4.94
C THR A 306 -0.51 14.70 4.82
N VAL A 307 -0.22 13.42 4.54
CA VAL A 307 1.14 12.87 4.41
C VAL A 307 1.99 13.64 3.37
N PRO A 308 1.64 13.69 2.07
CA PRO A 308 2.41 14.43 1.07
C PRO A 308 2.31 15.95 1.27
N LEU A 309 1.17 16.48 1.71
CA LEU A 309 1.03 17.91 2.02
C LEU A 309 2.07 18.37 3.05
N THR A 310 2.27 17.54 4.06
CA THR A 310 3.18 17.81 5.16
C THR A 310 4.64 17.61 4.74
N THR A 311 4.95 16.47 4.14
CA THR A 311 6.33 16.07 3.80
C THR A 311 6.91 16.86 2.64
N VAL A 312 6.09 17.26 1.67
CA VAL A 312 6.53 18.03 0.49
C VAL A 312 6.29 19.53 0.69
N GLY A 313 5.19 19.95 1.31
CA GLY A 313 4.87 21.38 1.46
C GLY A 313 5.34 21.96 2.80
N ILE A 314 4.69 21.54 3.90
CA ILE A 314 4.79 22.19 5.21
C ILE A 314 6.21 22.09 5.80
N VAL A 315 6.79 20.90 5.82
CA VAL A 315 8.09 20.66 6.44
C VAL A 315 9.21 21.46 5.76
N PRO A 316 9.39 21.39 4.42
CA PRO A 316 10.41 22.20 3.75
C PRO A 316 10.22 23.71 3.94
N TYR A 317 8.97 24.19 3.95
CA TYR A 317 8.66 25.60 4.22
C TYR A 317 9.06 26.03 5.64
N CYS A 318 8.67 25.24 6.65
CA CYS A 318 8.98 25.55 8.05
C CYS A 318 10.48 25.50 8.33
N VAL A 319 11.18 24.47 7.82
CA VAL A 319 12.64 24.35 7.95
C VAL A 319 13.34 25.49 7.23
N ALA A 320 12.88 25.89 6.04
CA ALA A 320 13.45 27.02 5.30
C ALA A 320 13.28 28.34 6.06
N ARG A 321 12.12 28.57 6.68
CA ARG A 321 11.86 29.77 7.49
C ARG A 321 12.67 29.79 8.79
N ALA A 322 12.75 28.66 9.49
CA ALA A 322 13.54 28.52 10.71
C ALA A 322 15.04 28.74 10.44
N THR A 323 15.56 28.19 9.34
CA THR A 323 16.97 28.38 8.94
C THR A 323 17.24 29.77 8.35
N ASN A 324 16.24 30.47 7.81
CA ASN A 324 16.36 31.87 7.39
C ASN A 324 16.36 32.86 8.55
N ALA A 325 15.62 32.57 9.63
CA ALA A 325 15.64 33.38 10.85
C ALA A 325 16.99 33.26 11.60
N VAL A 326 17.69 32.14 11.40
CA VAL A 326 19.04 31.86 11.93
C VAL A 326 20.06 32.08 10.81
N THR A 327 20.26 33.34 10.41
CA THR A 327 21.38 33.85 9.58
C THR A 327 22.15 32.82 8.72
N TRP A 328 21.81 32.73 7.44
CA TRP A 328 22.71 32.21 6.39
C TRP A 328 22.68 33.14 5.18
N ARG A 329 23.48 34.21 5.22
CA ARG A 329 23.90 34.94 4.02
C ARG A 329 25.09 34.20 3.44
N GLY A 330 24.87 33.50 2.33
CA GLY A 330 25.94 32.83 1.57
C GLY A 330 25.58 31.39 1.26
N PHE A 331 25.75 30.98 0.01
CA PHE A 331 25.42 29.66 -0.58
C PHE A 331 23.99 29.46 -1.09
N CYS A 332 23.61 30.20 -2.12
CA CYS A 332 23.45 29.63 -3.47
C CYS A 332 23.71 30.79 -4.46
N LEU A 333 24.91 30.81 -5.04
CA LEU A 333 25.25 31.46 -6.31
C LEU A 333 25.73 30.33 -7.22
#